data_AF-A0A950AVE8-F1
#
_entry.id   AF-A0A950AVE8-F1
#
_cell.length_a   1.000
_cell.length_b   1.000
_cell.length_c   1.000
_cell.angle_alpha   90.00
_cell.angle_beta   90.00
_cell.angle_gamma   90.00
#
_symmetry.space_group_name_H-M   'P 1'
#
loop_
_entity.id
_entity.type
_entity.pdbx_description
1 polymer ?
#
loop_
_entity_poly.entity_id
_entity_poly.type
_entity_poly.pdbx_seq_one_letter_code
_entity_poly.pdbx_strand_id
1 'polypeptide(L)'
;MSGSSVRRADAEAMVAAYRADLVAAGMFAAHPVTSVARMFFIRIGVEGWARLPLAQQCALPLKERRVVGWLIVTGRVRPSPDYLVACRPYLGEVAAHHHRAFHARFSARSAELGFDRIVTRLQWSALVKVAAVAGVTPEQLTKTTIQAGREALVAAIGRHRPDSHGPKALSAALFGAQTTLFHLGQLDAPPRKTNRDRSAQRAAAWESVPTRLAATLTGYIAQTRLSLRASTMVRVEGVLREFACWLAVNAPDVG
;
A
#
# COMPACT_ATOMS: atom_id res chain seq x y z
N MET A 1 -34.89 -27.20 -4.10
CA MET A 1 -34.85 -26.17 -5.17
C MET A 1 -34.69 -24.73 -4.66
N SER A 2 -34.84 -24.41 -3.37
CA SER A 2 -34.75 -23.03 -2.84
C SER A 2 -33.37 -22.36 -2.92
N GLY A 3 -32.26 -23.09 -2.78
CA GLY A 3 -30.92 -22.49 -2.70
C GLY A 3 -30.38 -21.87 -4.01
N SER A 4 -30.96 -22.24 -5.16
CA SER A 4 -30.60 -21.66 -6.47
C SER A 4 -31.34 -20.34 -6.72
N SER A 5 -32.60 -20.25 -6.27
CA SER A 5 -33.42 -19.04 -6.40
C SER A 5 -32.90 -17.91 -5.50
N VAL A 6 -32.51 -18.23 -4.26
CA VAL A 6 -31.95 -17.23 -3.31
C VAL A 6 -30.64 -16.65 -3.85
N ARG A 7 -29.70 -17.49 -4.29
CA ARG A 7 -28.44 -17.03 -4.90
C ARG A 7 -28.66 -16.13 -6.12
N ARG A 8 -29.71 -16.40 -6.91
CA ARG A 8 -30.04 -15.57 -8.07
C ARG A 8 -30.60 -14.21 -7.65
N ALA A 9 -31.44 -14.17 -6.61
CA ALA A 9 -31.96 -12.92 -6.05
C ALA A 9 -30.83 -12.05 -5.48
N ASP A 10 -29.90 -12.64 -4.73
CA ASP A 10 -28.72 -11.94 -4.19
C ASP A 10 -27.83 -11.38 -5.30
N ALA A 11 -27.63 -12.16 -6.38
CA ALA A 11 -26.87 -11.73 -7.54
C ALA A 11 -27.53 -10.53 -8.23
N GLU A 12 -28.85 -10.54 -8.45
CA GLU A 12 -29.54 -9.40 -9.08
C GLU A 12 -29.56 -8.16 -8.18
N ALA A 13 -29.66 -8.32 -6.85
CA ALA A 13 -29.51 -7.20 -5.91
C ALA A 13 -28.12 -6.55 -6.04
N MET A 14 -27.07 -7.35 -6.16
CA MET A 14 -25.70 -6.87 -6.37
C MET A 14 -25.52 -6.20 -7.74
N VAL A 15 -26.15 -6.71 -8.79
CA VAL A 15 -26.18 -6.06 -10.11
C VAL A 15 -26.88 -4.71 -10.05
N ALA A 16 -28.00 -4.62 -9.33
CA ALA A 16 -28.74 -3.38 -9.14
C ALA A 16 -27.90 -2.34 -8.40
N ALA A 17 -27.21 -2.75 -7.32
CA ALA A 17 -26.29 -1.89 -6.58
C ALA A 17 -25.12 -1.42 -7.47
N TYR A 18 -24.52 -2.32 -8.25
CA TYR A 18 -23.46 -1.96 -9.20
C TYR A 18 -23.93 -0.94 -10.23
N ARG A 19 -25.12 -1.14 -10.80
CA ARG A 19 -25.73 -0.20 -11.75
C ARG A 19 -25.97 1.16 -11.11
N ALA A 20 -26.58 1.19 -9.92
CA ALA A 20 -26.87 2.43 -9.22
C ALA A 20 -25.58 3.23 -8.95
N ASP A 21 -24.55 2.57 -8.45
CA ASP A 21 -23.26 3.20 -8.15
C ASP A 21 -22.56 3.74 -9.42
N LEU A 22 -22.64 3.03 -10.55
CA LEU A 22 -22.10 3.52 -11.82
C LEU A 22 -22.84 4.77 -12.32
N VAL A 23 -24.17 4.79 -12.18
CA VAL A 23 -24.99 5.95 -12.55
C VAL A 23 -24.67 7.14 -11.64
N ALA A 24 -24.62 6.94 -10.32
CA ALA A 24 -24.27 7.98 -9.35
C ALA A 24 -22.85 8.53 -9.59
N ALA A 25 -21.92 7.68 -10.02
CA ALA A 25 -20.57 8.05 -10.41
C ALA A 25 -20.49 8.80 -11.76
N GLY A 26 -21.62 8.99 -12.45
CA GLY A 26 -21.70 9.67 -13.75
C GLY A 26 -21.11 8.85 -14.91
N MET A 27 -21.00 7.53 -14.75
CA MET A 27 -20.42 6.66 -15.77
C MET A 27 -21.46 6.19 -16.80
N PHE A 28 -21.01 5.93 -18.02
CA PHE A 28 -21.78 5.30 -19.10
C PHE A 28 -23.08 6.03 -19.50
N ALA A 29 -23.15 7.35 -19.34
CA ALA A 29 -24.31 8.16 -19.72
C ALA A 29 -25.66 7.58 -19.26
N ALA A 30 -25.71 7.08 -18.01
CA ALA A 30 -26.86 6.42 -17.39
C ALA A 30 -27.30 5.05 -17.99
N HIS A 31 -26.57 4.51 -18.97
CA HIS A 31 -26.84 3.21 -19.59
C HIS A 31 -25.67 2.21 -19.41
N PRO A 32 -25.32 1.83 -18.16
CA PRO A 32 -24.22 0.90 -17.93
C PRO A 32 -24.58 -0.52 -18.40
N VAL A 33 -23.64 -1.16 -19.09
CA VAL A 33 -23.74 -2.59 -19.46
C VAL A 33 -23.44 -3.44 -18.23
N THR A 34 -24.42 -4.21 -17.76
CA THR A 34 -24.33 -5.00 -16.52
C THR A 34 -24.17 -6.50 -16.73
N SER A 35 -24.13 -6.98 -17.98
CA SER A 35 -24.04 -8.41 -18.31
C SER A 35 -22.83 -9.11 -17.69
N VAL A 36 -21.67 -8.43 -17.67
CA VAL A 36 -20.44 -8.93 -17.04
C VAL A 36 -20.60 -9.05 -15.53
N ALA A 37 -21.16 -8.03 -14.87
CA ALA A 37 -21.38 -8.04 -13.43
C ALA A 37 -22.36 -9.14 -13.03
N ARG A 38 -23.47 -9.29 -13.78
CA ARG A 38 -24.43 -10.38 -13.58
C ARG A 38 -23.78 -11.74 -13.68
N MET A 39 -23.02 -12.00 -14.73
CA MET A 39 -22.32 -13.28 -14.91
C MET A 39 -21.31 -13.54 -13.78
N PHE A 40 -20.58 -12.51 -13.36
CA PHE A 40 -19.66 -12.59 -12.24
C PHE A 40 -20.36 -12.96 -10.93
N PHE A 41 -21.48 -12.30 -10.59
CA PHE A 41 -22.19 -12.57 -9.34
C PHE A 41 -22.87 -13.94 -9.32
N ILE A 42 -23.36 -14.43 -10.46
CA ILE A 42 -23.93 -15.79 -10.57
C ILE A 42 -22.84 -16.86 -10.40
N ARG A 43 -21.67 -16.67 -11.03
CA ARG A 43 -20.62 -17.69 -11.11
C ARG A 43 -19.68 -17.70 -9.90
N ILE A 44 -19.31 -16.52 -9.42
CA ILE A 44 -18.27 -16.34 -8.40
C ILE A 44 -18.88 -15.69 -7.15
N GLY A 45 -19.62 -14.59 -7.33
CA GLY A 45 -20.15 -13.83 -6.19
C GLY A 45 -19.06 -13.12 -5.36
N VAL A 46 -19.48 -12.33 -4.37
CA VAL A 46 -18.56 -11.57 -3.51
C VAL A 46 -17.73 -12.52 -2.63
N GLU A 47 -18.40 -13.42 -1.91
CA GLU A 47 -17.73 -14.38 -1.03
C GLU A 47 -16.88 -15.40 -1.79
N GLY A 48 -17.33 -15.84 -2.98
CA GLY A 48 -16.55 -16.78 -3.77
C GLY A 48 -15.26 -16.14 -4.24
N TRP A 49 -15.28 -14.87 -4.65
CA TRP A 49 -14.06 -14.14 -5.01
C TRP A 49 -13.08 -14.04 -3.84
N ALA A 50 -13.57 -13.72 -2.63
CA ALA A 50 -12.75 -13.62 -1.44
C ALA A 50 -12.07 -14.96 -1.06
N ARG A 51 -12.70 -16.09 -1.39
CA ARG A 51 -12.19 -17.45 -1.17
C ARG A 51 -11.27 -17.97 -2.27
N LEU A 52 -11.22 -17.33 -3.44
CA LEU A 52 -10.33 -17.75 -4.52
C LEU A 52 -8.85 -17.63 -4.11
N PRO A 53 -7.99 -18.59 -4.46
CA PRO A 53 -6.55 -18.43 -4.36
C PRO A 53 -6.08 -17.21 -5.16
N LEU A 54 -5.02 -16.54 -4.69
CA LEU A 54 -4.49 -15.31 -5.31
C LEU A 54 -4.25 -15.45 -6.82
N ALA A 55 -3.68 -16.57 -7.27
CA ALA A 55 -3.43 -16.82 -8.68
C ALA A 55 -4.74 -16.80 -9.51
N GLN A 56 -5.82 -17.40 -8.98
CA GLN A 56 -7.13 -17.40 -9.63
C GLN A 56 -7.77 -16.00 -9.61
N GLN A 57 -7.62 -15.25 -8.51
CA GLN A 57 -8.07 -13.86 -8.45
C GLN A 57 -7.38 -12.99 -9.51
N CYS A 58 -6.07 -13.18 -9.74
CA CYS A 58 -5.31 -12.45 -10.76
C CYS A 58 -5.64 -12.91 -12.19
N ALA A 59 -5.97 -14.19 -12.38
CA ALA A 59 -6.31 -14.77 -13.68
C ALA A 59 -7.70 -14.33 -14.20
N LEU A 60 -8.51 -13.68 -13.37
CA LEU A 60 -9.82 -13.19 -13.80
C LEU A 60 -9.70 -12.22 -15.00
N PRO A 61 -10.60 -12.34 -15.99
CA PRO A 61 -10.66 -11.41 -17.11
C PRO A 61 -10.73 -9.96 -16.64
N LEU A 62 -10.10 -9.04 -17.38
CA LEU A 62 -10.03 -7.62 -17.02
C LEU A 62 -11.42 -7.02 -16.73
N LYS A 63 -12.43 -7.41 -17.50
CA LYS A 63 -13.83 -6.99 -17.32
C LYS A 63 -14.41 -7.38 -15.95
N GLU A 64 -14.06 -8.55 -15.43
CA GLU A 64 -14.49 -9.01 -14.10
C GLU A 64 -13.65 -8.34 -13.01
N ARG A 65 -12.35 -8.13 -13.24
CA ARG A 65 -11.49 -7.37 -12.32
C ARG A 65 -11.95 -5.91 -12.14
N ARG A 66 -12.66 -5.32 -13.11
CA ARG A 66 -13.32 -4.01 -12.94
C ARG A 66 -14.50 -4.07 -11.96
N VAL A 67 -15.30 -5.14 -12.00
CA VAL A 67 -16.38 -5.39 -11.02
C VAL A 67 -15.76 -5.59 -9.63
N VAL A 68 -14.68 -6.35 -9.53
CA VAL A 68 -13.92 -6.49 -8.27
C VAL A 68 -13.36 -5.15 -7.79
N GLY A 69 -12.84 -4.32 -8.68
CA GLY A 69 -12.37 -2.97 -8.35
C GLY A 69 -13.47 -2.11 -7.72
N TRP A 70 -14.70 -2.19 -8.25
CA TRP A 70 -15.86 -1.55 -7.65
C TRP A 70 -16.20 -2.13 -6.27
N LEU A 71 -16.21 -3.46 -6.11
CA LEU A 71 -16.46 -4.10 -4.80
C LEU A 71 -15.46 -3.61 -3.74
N ILE A 72 -14.19 -3.47 -4.13
CA ILE A 72 -13.13 -2.97 -3.24
C ILE A 72 -13.36 -1.51 -2.87
N VAL A 73 -13.57 -0.64 -3.86
CA VAL A 73 -13.68 0.81 -3.64
C VAL A 73 -14.92 1.21 -2.84
N THR A 74 -15.98 0.40 -2.95
CA THR A 74 -17.24 0.58 -2.22
C THR A 74 -17.30 -0.20 -0.90
N GLY A 75 -16.20 -0.81 -0.47
CA GLY A 75 -16.10 -1.48 0.84
C GLY A 75 -16.83 -2.81 0.94
N ARG A 76 -17.37 -3.34 -0.17
CA ARG A 76 -18.09 -4.63 -0.21
C ARG A 76 -17.14 -5.82 -0.12
N VAL A 77 -15.87 -5.63 -0.44
CA VAL A 77 -14.83 -6.63 -0.19
C VAL A 77 -13.51 -5.97 0.18
N ARG A 78 -12.76 -6.63 1.07
CA ARG A 78 -11.43 -6.19 1.47
C ARG A 78 -10.37 -7.04 0.76
N PRO A 79 -9.55 -6.45 -0.13
CA PRO A 79 -8.49 -7.19 -0.80
C PRO A 79 -7.30 -7.43 0.14
N SER A 80 -6.53 -8.50 -0.12
CA SER A 80 -5.22 -8.65 0.49
C SER A 80 -4.21 -7.67 -0.12
N PRO A 81 -3.16 -7.27 0.62
CA PRO A 81 -2.04 -6.51 0.05
C PRO A 81 -1.40 -7.22 -1.15
N ASP A 82 -1.30 -8.55 -1.10
CA ASP A 82 -0.78 -9.39 -2.18
C ASP A 82 -1.60 -9.27 -3.47
N TYR A 83 -2.94 -9.26 -3.39
CA TYR A 83 -3.81 -9.03 -4.54
C TYR A 83 -3.55 -7.67 -5.21
N LEU A 84 -3.42 -6.61 -4.42
CA LEU A 84 -3.19 -5.26 -4.95
C LEU A 84 -1.83 -5.12 -5.65
N VAL A 85 -0.82 -5.85 -5.18
CA VAL A 85 0.53 -5.81 -5.75
C VAL A 85 0.64 -6.71 -6.97
N ALA A 86 0.17 -7.96 -6.87
CA ALA A 86 0.26 -8.97 -7.91
C ALA A 86 -0.65 -8.63 -9.09
N CYS A 87 -1.95 -8.42 -8.85
CA CYS A 87 -2.93 -8.26 -9.92
C CYS A 87 -3.03 -6.83 -10.47
N ARG A 88 -2.43 -5.84 -9.78
CA ARG A 88 -2.39 -4.40 -10.16
C ARG A 88 -3.75 -3.84 -10.61
N PRO A 89 -4.82 -3.92 -9.79
CA PRO A 89 -6.10 -3.34 -10.16
C PRO A 89 -6.02 -1.82 -10.32
N TYR A 90 -6.78 -1.26 -11.27
CA TYR A 90 -6.88 0.18 -11.54
C TYR A 90 -7.76 0.91 -10.51
N LEU A 91 -7.47 0.72 -9.21
CA LEU A 91 -8.34 1.22 -8.14
C LEU A 91 -8.39 2.75 -8.03
N GLY A 92 -7.28 3.45 -8.31
CA GLY A 92 -7.26 4.91 -8.20
C GLY A 92 -8.29 5.58 -9.12
N GLU A 93 -8.47 5.07 -10.33
CA GLU A 93 -9.45 5.60 -11.28
C GLU A 93 -10.89 5.28 -10.86
N VAL A 94 -11.14 4.03 -10.47
CA VAL A 94 -12.46 3.63 -9.93
C VAL A 94 -12.82 4.46 -8.70
N ALA A 95 -11.88 4.65 -7.77
CA ALA A 95 -12.09 5.46 -6.58
C ALA A 95 -12.28 6.94 -6.88
N ALA A 96 -11.64 7.50 -7.91
CA ALA A 96 -11.84 8.90 -8.30
C ALA A 96 -13.29 9.17 -8.73
N HIS A 97 -13.97 8.16 -9.28
CA HIS A 97 -15.37 8.25 -9.66
C HIS A 97 -16.33 8.06 -8.47
N HIS A 98 -16.09 7.08 -7.61
CA HIS A 98 -16.99 6.79 -6.48
C HIS A 98 -16.78 7.71 -5.27
N HIS A 99 -15.57 8.24 -5.07
CA HIS A 99 -15.23 9.21 -4.02
C HIS A 99 -14.99 10.60 -4.64
N ARG A 100 -15.84 10.98 -5.62
CA ARG A 100 -15.63 12.14 -6.50
C ARG A 100 -15.41 13.45 -5.75
N ALA A 101 -16.27 13.76 -4.78
CA ALA A 101 -16.17 14.99 -4.00
C ALA A 101 -14.81 15.07 -3.29
N PHE A 102 -14.42 13.99 -2.62
CA PHE A 102 -13.13 13.92 -1.95
C PHE A 102 -11.95 14.04 -2.90
N HIS A 103 -11.99 13.27 -3.99
CA HIS A 103 -10.93 13.26 -5.00
C HIS A 103 -10.75 14.65 -5.62
N ALA A 104 -11.83 15.40 -5.84
CA ALA A 104 -11.77 16.77 -6.32
C ALA A 104 -11.06 17.69 -5.31
N ARG A 105 -11.44 17.65 -4.03
CA ARG A 105 -10.75 18.43 -2.97
C ARG A 105 -9.28 18.03 -2.84
N PHE A 106 -8.98 16.73 -2.88
CA PHE A 106 -7.62 16.20 -2.84
C PHE A 106 -6.79 16.71 -4.00
N SER A 107 -7.32 16.63 -5.22
CA SER A 107 -6.62 17.07 -6.43
C SER A 107 -6.38 18.57 -6.43
N ALA A 108 -7.38 19.37 -6.04
CA ALA A 108 -7.26 20.82 -5.91
C ALA A 108 -6.19 21.20 -4.89
N ARG A 109 -6.23 20.62 -3.68
CA ARG A 109 -5.24 20.90 -2.65
C ARG A 109 -3.83 20.45 -3.06
N SER A 110 -3.72 19.31 -3.72
CA SER A 110 -2.43 18.81 -4.22
C SER A 110 -1.81 19.79 -5.23
N ALA A 111 -2.63 20.35 -6.13
CA ALA A 111 -2.18 21.35 -7.09
C ALA A 111 -1.76 22.67 -6.41
N GLU A 112 -2.50 23.14 -5.41
CA GLU A 112 -2.14 24.32 -4.61
C GLU A 112 -0.79 24.15 -3.88
N LEU A 113 -0.45 22.92 -3.47
CA LEU A 113 0.83 22.58 -2.87
C LEU A 113 1.97 22.43 -3.91
N GLY A 114 1.69 22.64 -5.19
CA GLY A 114 2.66 22.59 -6.28
C GLY A 114 2.97 21.19 -6.82
N PHE A 115 2.18 20.17 -6.45
CA PHE A 115 2.35 18.85 -7.05
C PHE A 115 1.76 18.81 -8.47
N ASP A 116 2.51 18.24 -9.41
CA ASP A 116 1.99 18.01 -10.75
C ASP A 116 0.87 16.95 -10.76
N ARG A 117 0.17 16.88 -11.89
CA ARG A 117 -0.98 15.98 -12.08
C ARG A 117 -0.61 14.50 -12.01
N ILE A 118 0.58 14.12 -12.49
CA ILE A 118 1.06 12.74 -12.48
C ILE A 118 1.37 12.33 -11.05
N VAL A 119 2.09 13.16 -10.30
CA VAL A 119 2.38 12.95 -8.89
C VAL A 119 1.08 12.85 -8.08
N THR A 120 0.12 13.76 -8.31
CA THR A 120 -1.19 13.72 -7.65
C THR A 120 -1.93 12.39 -7.93
N ARG A 121 -1.90 11.90 -9.17
CA ARG A 121 -2.49 10.59 -9.52
C ARG A 121 -1.81 9.43 -8.78
N LEU A 122 -0.49 9.47 -8.62
CA LEU A 122 0.28 8.45 -7.88
C LEU A 122 -0.04 8.50 -6.38
N GLN A 123 -0.08 9.69 -5.79
CA GLN A 123 -0.48 9.92 -4.40
C GLN A 123 -1.89 9.38 -4.14
N TRP A 124 -2.86 9.74 -4.98
CA TRP A 124 -4.24 9.25 -4.90
C TRP A 124 -4.31 7.72 -5.01
N SER A 125 -3.64 7.14 -6.02
CA SER A 125 -3.60 5.68 -6.20
C SER A 125 -3.01 4.95 -5.00
N ALA A 126 -1.95 5.50 -4.39
CA ALA A 126 -1.36 4.95 -3.18
C ALA A 126 -2.32 5.03 -1.98
N LEU A 127 -2.97 6.18 -1.80
CA LEU A 127 -3.94 6.40 -0.72
C LEU A 127 -5.12 5.42 -0.82
N VAL A 128 -5.69 5.26 -2.01
CA VAL A 128 -6.80 4.35 -2.27
C VAL A 128 -6.43 2.89 -1.98
N LYS A 129 -5.20 2.47 -2.29
CA LYS A 129 -4.74 1.11 -1.95
C LYS A 129 -4.64 0.90 -0.44
N VAL A 130 -4.19 1.91 0.29
CA VAL A 130 -4.14 1.83 1.77
C VAL A 130 -5.55 1.80 2.35
N ALA A 131 -6.46 2.66 1.88
CA ALA A 131 -7.88 2.63 2.25
C ALA A 131 -8.50 1.25 2.01
N ALA A 132 -8.28 0.67 0.83
CA ALA A 132 -8.74 -0.67 0.47
C ALA A 132 -8.19 -1.75 1.42
N VAL A 133 -6.89 -1.76 1.71
CA VAL A 133 -6.28 -2.71 2.66
C VAL A 133 -6.80 -2.50 4.07
N ALA A 134 -7.12 -1.27 4.48
CA ALA A 134 -7.65 -0.97 5.80
C ALA A 134 -9.17 -1.26 5.90
N GLY A 135 -9.88 -1.42 4.78
CA GLY A 135 -11.33 -1.61 4.77
C GLY A 135 -12.10 -0.33 5.09
N VAL A 136 -11.52 0.84 4.81
CA VAL A 136 -12.13 2.16 5.06
C VAL A 136 -12.15 2.98 3.78
N THR A 137 -12.92 4.07 3.76
CA THR A 137 -12.88 5.03 2.64
C THR A 137 -11.61 5.90 2.71
N PRO A 138 -11.18 6.52 1.59
CA PRO A 138 -10.04 7.43 1.59
C PRO A 138 -10.16 8.60 2.58
N GLU A 139 -11.40 9.06 2.87
CA GLU A 139 -11.68 10.15 3.82
C GLU A 139 -11.47 9.76 5.28
N GLN A 140 -11.61 8.47 5.59
CA GLN A 140 -11.51 7.92 6.95
C GLN A 140 -10.08 7.50 7.32
N LEU A 141 -9.11 7.73 6.44
CA LEU A 141 -7.74 7.35 6.69
C LEU A 141 -7.12 8.22 7.79
N THR A 142 -6.53 7.55 8.76
CA THR A 142 -5.76 8.17 9.85
C THR A 142 -4.27 7.91 9.62
N LYS A 143 -3.42 8.62 10.34
CA LYS A 143 -1.97 8.38 10.30
C LYS A 143 -1.61 6.92 10.60
N THR A 144 -2.29 6.31 11.58
CA THR A 144 -2.06 4.92 12.00
C THR A 144 -2.45 3.95 10.90
N THR A 145 -3.63 4.11 10.28
CA THR A 145 -4.06 3.22 9.20
C THR A 145 -3.24 3.41 7.92
N ILE A 146 -2.77 4.64 7.65
CA ILE A 146 -1.83 4.91 6.56
C ILE A 146 -0.51 4.16 6.76
N GLN A 147 0.06 4.20 7.97
CA GLN A 147 1.32 3.54 8.26
C GLN A 147 1.20 2.01 8.21
N ALA A 148 0.16 1.43 8.83
CA ALA A 148 -0.09 0.00 8.77
C ALA A 148 -0.30 -0.49 7.31
N GLY A 149 -1.08 0.25 6.53
CA GLY A 149 -1.30 -0.07 5.11
C GLY A 149 -0.02 0.06 4.27
N ARG A 150 0.83 1.05 4.55
CA ARG A 150 2.15 1.19 3.93
C ARG A 150 3.01 -0.03 4.18
N GLU A 151 3.13 -0.47 5.43
CA GLU A 151 3.95 -1.62 5.82
C GLU A 151 3.46 -2.91 5.15
N ALA A 152 2.15 -3.14 5.17
CA ALA A 152 1.54 -4.30 4.53
C ALA A 152 1.79 -4.34 3.00
N LEU A 153 1.64 -3.19 2.33
CA LEU A 153 1.91 -3.08 0.89
C LEU A 153 3.40 -3.20 0.56
N VAL A 154 4.30 -2.62 1.37
CA VAL A 154 5.75 -2.79 1.20
C VAL A 154 6.16 -4.25 1.34
N ALA A 155 5.63 -4.96 2.34
CA ALA A 155 5.89 -6.38 2.52
C ALA A 155 5.40 -7.20 1.32
N ALA A 156 4.19 -6.92 0.81
CA ALA A 156 3.67 -7.58 -0.39
C ALA A 156 4.50 -7.25 -1.64
N ILE A 157 4.98 -6.01 -1.80
CA ILE A 157 5.91 -5.66 -2.89
C ILE A 157 7.18 -6.47 -2.78
N GLY A 158 7.75 -6.63 -1.58
CA GLY A 158 8.93 -7.47 -1.37
C GLY A 158 8.73 -8.93 -1.79
N ARG A 159 7.55 -9.51 -1.52
CA ARG A 159 7.22 -10.88 -1.93
C ARG A 159 7.05 -11.05 -3.44
N HIS A 160 6.34 -10.13 -4.09
CA HIS A 160 5.93 -10.29 -5.50
C HIS A 160 6.85 -9.59 -6.49
N ARG A 161 7.67 -8.63 -6.04
CA ARG A 161 8.58 -7.80 -6.85
C ARG A 161 9.82 -7.38 -6.07
N PRO A 162 10.67 -8.33 -5.66
CA PRO A 162 11.82 -8.08 -4.80
C PRO A 162 12.77 -7.00 -5.37
N ASP A 163 12.97 -6.98 -6.69
CA ASP A 163 13.91 -6.06 -7.35
C ASP A 163 13.30 -4.71 -7.76
N SER A 164 12.02 -4.48 -7.43
CA SER A 164 11.35 -3.26 -7.86
C SER A 164 11.66 -2.07 -6.96
N HIS A 165 11.74 -0.88 -7.56
CA HIS A 165 11.68 0.39 -6.82
C HIS A 165 10.30 0.68 -6.20
N GLY A 166 9.38 -0.29 -6.21
CA GLY A 166 8.01 -0.18 -5.71
C GLY A 166 7.90 0.33 -4.26
N PRO A 167 8.70 -0.15 -3.29
CA PRO A 167 8.60 0.33 -1.91
C PRO A 167 8.97 1.81 -1.77
N LYS A 168 10.00 2.26 -2.51
CA LYS A 168 10.44 3.66 -2.52
C LYS A 168 9.38 4.55 -3.17
N ALA A 169 8.87 4.14 -4.33
CA ALA A 169 7.81 4.87 -5.04
C ALA A 169 6.53 4.98 -4.22
N LEU A 170 6.09 3.88 -3.59
CA LEU A 170 4.92 3.87 -2.70
C LEU A 170 5.12 4.82 -1.50
N SER A 171 6.29 4.77 -0.86
CA SER A 171 6.58 5.60 0.30
C SER A 171 6.60 7.09 -0.06
N ALA A 172 7.19 7.45 -1.21
CA ALA A 172 7.19 8.81 -1.72
C ALA A 172 5.76 9.31 -2.04
N ALA A 173 4.96 8.50 -2.73
CA ALA A 173 3.57 8.82 -3.03
C ALA A 173 2.73 9.00 -1.75
N LEU A 174 2.89 8.12 -0.75
CA LEU A 174 2.18 8.24 0.52
C LEU A 174 2.66 9.42 1.37
N PHE A 175 3.92 9.82 1.24
CA PHE A 175 4.42 11.03 1.90
C PHE A 175 3.71 12.26 1.33
N GLY A 176 3.70 12.42 0.00
CA GLY A 176 2.97 13.51 -0.65
C GLY A 176 1.47 13.49 -0.35
N ALA A 177 0.85 12.31 -0.39
CA ALA A 177 -0.57 12.17 -0.04
C ALA A 177 -0.87 12.63 1.40
N GLN A 178 -0.04 12.27 2.38
CA GLN A 178 -0.21 12.74 3.76
C GLN A 178 -0.01 14.26 3.89
N THR A 179 0.88 14.87 3.09
CA THR A 179 1.02 16.32 3.06
C THR A 179 -0.29 16.96 2.60
N THR A 180 -0.87 16.44 1.51
CA THR A 180 -2.17 16.91 1.01
C THR A 180 -3.29 16.73 2.04
N LEU A 181 -3.37 15.58 2.70
CA LEU A 181 -4.37 15.30 3.74
C LEU A 181 -4.23 16.20 4.97
N PHE A 182 -3.00 16.50 5.40
CA PHE A 182 -2.73 17.45 6.48
C PHE A 182 -3.28 18.85 6.13
N HIS A 183 -3.00 19.35 4.93
CA HIS A 183 -3.51 20.66 4.49
C HIS A 183 -5.01 20.68 4.18
N LEU A 184 -5.63 19.51 3.99
CA LEU A 184 -7.09 19.37 3.94
C LEU A 184 -7.73 19.23 5.34
N GLY A 185 -6.94 19.20 6.41
CA GLY A 185 -7.43 19.02 7.78
C GLY A 185 -7.88 17.59 8.13
N GLN A 186 -7.52 16.57 7.34
CA GLN A 186 -7.80 15.17 7.69
C GLN A 186 -6.76 14.56 8.64
N LEU A 187 -5.54 15.12 8.68
CA LEU A 187 -4.48 14.67 9.57
C LEU A 187 -4.10 15.82 10.50
N ASP A 188 -3.94 15.54 11.79
CA ASP A 188 -3.63 16.56 12.80
C ASP A 188 -2.15 16.94 12.85
N ALA A 189 -1.30 16.21 12.13
CA ALA A 189 0.14 16.43 12.14
C ALA A 189 0.74 16.26 10.73
N PRO A 190 1.74 17.08 10.37
CA PRO A 190 2.40 16.96 9.09
C PRO A 190 3.16 15.63 8.99
N PRO A 191 3.27 15.04 7.78
CA PRO A 191 4.05 13.82 7.60
C PRO A 191 5.52 14.08 7.93
N ARG A 192 6.09 13.17 8.71
CA ARG A 192 7.53 13.14 8.93
C ARG A 192 8.18 12.24 7.89
N LYS A 193 9.37 12.62 7.41
CA LYS A 193 10.20 11.70 6.62
C LYS A 193 10.62 10.55 7.55
N THR A 194 9.92 9.41 7.44
CA THR A 194 10.29 8.21 8.17
C THR A 194 11.42 7.52 7.41
N ASN A 195 12.64 7.60 7.93
CA ASN A 195 13.69 6.69 7.48
C ASN A 195 13.31 5.28 7.93
N ARG A 196 13.48 4.28 7.06
CA ARG A 196 13.26 2.87 7.42
C ARG A 196 14.03 2.58 8.70
N ASP A 197 13.34 2.13 9.74
CA ASP A 197 14.04 1.67 10.93
C ASP A 197 14.82 0.39 10.55
N ARG A 198 16.14 0.49 10.63
CA ARG A 198 17.06 -0.63 10.39
C ARG A 198 17.68 -1.10 11.70
N SER A 199 17.13 -0.73 12.87
CA SER A 199 17.60 -1.15 14.20
C SER A 199 17.79 -2.66 14.28
N ALA A 200 16.76 -3.45 13.94
CA ALA A 200 16.82 -4.91 13.96
C ALA A 200 17.87 -5.49 12.99
N GLN A 201 17.99 -4.93 11.78
CA GLN A 201 19.01 -5.35 10.81
C GLN A 201 20.43 -5.02 11.30
N ARG A 202 20.60 -3.87 11.97
CA ARG A 202 21.87 -3.48 12.58
C ARG A 202 22.22 -4.39 13.75
N ALA A 203 21.24 -4.76 14.58
CA ALA A 203 21.42 -5.68 15.70
C ALA A 203 21.84 -7.07 15.20
N ALA A 204 21.09 -7.64 14.25
CA ALA A 204 21.42 -8.95 13.66
C ALA A 204 22.80 -8.95 12.96
N ALA A 205 23.18 -7.85 12.30
CA ALA A 205 24.51 -7.72 11.72
C ALA A 205 25.61 -7.72 12.79
N TRP A 206 25.41 -7.06 13.94
CA TRP A 206 26.36 -7.13 15.05
C TRP A 206 26.42 -8.51 15.71
N GLU A 207 25.28 -9.21 15.82
CA GLU A 207 25.23 -10.59 16.32
C GLU A 207 25.98 -11.58 15.42
N SER A 208 26.09 -11.28 14.12
CA SER A 208 26.83 -12.12 13.16
C SER A 208 28.36 -11.94 13.19
N VAL A 209 28.86 -10.96 13.95
CA VAL A 209 30.30 -10.63 14.06
C VAL A 209 30.89 -11.32 15.30
N PRO A 210 32.16 -11.81 15.25
CA PRO A 210 32.84 -12.34 16.43
C PRO A 210 32.75 -11.41 17.64
N THR A 211 32.44 -11.98 18.81
CA THR A 211 32.07 -11.23 20.03
C THR A 211 33.10 -10.18 20.43
N ARG A 212 34.39 -10.51 20.33
CA ARG A 212 35.48 -9.61 20.73
C ARG A 212 35.60 -8.42 19.78
N LEU A 213 35.62 -8.67 18.47
CA LEU A 213 35.59 -7.63 17.44
C LEU A 213 34.35 -6.72 17.58
N ALA A 214 33.18 -7.31 17.78
CA ALA A 214 31.93 -6.56 17.97
C ALA A 214 32.01 -5.65 19.21
N ALA A 215 32.49 -6.17 20.35
CA ALA A 215 32.67 -5.40 21.57
C ALA A 215 33.67 -4.24 21.41
N THR A 216 34.80 -4.47 20.73
CA THR A 216 35.80 -3.44 20.47
C THR A 216 35.25 -2.30 19.61
N LEU A 217 34.59 -2.64 18.49
CA LEU A 217 34.07 -1.64 17.56
C LEU A 217 32.87 -0.88 18.14
N THR A 218 31.99 -1.55 18.87
CA THR A 218 30.86 -0.89 19.55
C THR A 218 31.34 0.03 20.68
N GLY A 219 32.38 -0.36 21.42
CA GLY A 219 33.06 0.50 22.40
C GLY A 219 33.68 1.76 21.76
N TYR A 220 34.38 1.60 20.63
CA TYR A 220 34.92 2.73 19.87
C TYR A 220 33.83 3.66 19.34
N ILE A 221 32.71 3.11 18.86
CA ILE A 221 31.54 3.90 18.44
C ILE A 221 30.95 4.68 19.62
N ALA A 222 30.85 4.07 20.80
CA ALA A 222 30.36 4.74 22.00
C ALA A 222 31.25 5.93 22.40
N GLN A 223 32.57 5.76 22.33
CA GLN A 223 33.53 6.83 22.62
C GLN A 223 33.46 7.96 21.59
N THR A 224 33.42 7.64 20.29
CA THR A 224 33.39 8.64 19.22
C THR A 224 32.08 9.42 19.16
N ARG A 225 30.96 8.84 19.63
CA ARG A 225 29.68 9.56 19.78
C ARG A 225 29.76 10.76 20.71
N LEU A 226 30.71 10.79 21.64
CA LEU A 226 30.90 11.92 22.55
C LEU A 226 31.50 13.16 21.84
N SER A 227 32.21 12.96 20.73
CA SER A 227 32.97 14.01 20.05
C SER A 227 32.41 14.41 18.68
N LEU A 228 31.53 13.59 18.10
CA LEU A 228 31.03 13.79 16.74
C LEU A 228 29.52 14.01 16.69
N ARG A 229 29.10 14.80 15.68
CA ARG A 229 27.69 15.08 15.40
C ARG A 229 26.95 13.79 15.07
N ALA A 230 25.69 13.69 15.48
CA ALA A 230 24.85 12.51 15.25
C ALA A 230 24.81 12.07 13.77
N SER A 231 24.75 13.02 12.83
CA SER A 231 24.76 12.74 11.39
C SER A 231 26.03 12.06 10.90
N THR A 232 27.19 12.42 11.46
CA THR A 232 28.49 11.82 11.12
C THR A 232 28.58 10.41 11.69
N MET A 233 28.08 10.21 12.92
CA MET A 233 28.09 8.91 13.57
C MET A 233 27.29 7.84 12.83
N VAL A 234 26.20 8.22 12.16
CA VAL A 234 25.44 7.28 11.31
C VAL A 234 26.32 6.67 10.21
N ARG A 235 27.20 7.47 9.60
CA ARG A 235 28.11 6.99 8.55
C ARG A 235 29.26 6.16 9.12
N VAL A 236 29.88 6.62 10.21
CA VAL A 236 30.97 5.89 10.90
C VAL A 236 30.51 4.51 11.37
N GLU A 237 29.38 4.44 12.08
CA GLU A 237 28.78 3.17 12.52
C GLU A 237 28.46 2.26 11.33
N GLY A 238 27.96 2.84 10.23
CA GLY A 238 27.67 2.11 8.99
C GLY A 238 28.89 1.40 8.42
N VAL A 239 29.99 2.14 8.23
CA VAL A 239 31.24 1.63 7.66
C VAL A 239 31.89 0.59 8.56
N LEU A 240 31.99 0.85 9.87
CA LEU A 240 32.60 -0.09 10.81
C LEU A 240 31.84 -1.41 10.88
N ARG A 241 30.50 -1.37 10.82
CA ARG A 241 29.68 -2.58 10.80
C ARG A 241 29.83 -3.36 9.49
N GLU A 242 29.86 -2.69 8.33
CA GLU A 242 30.13 -3.36 7.05
C GLU A 242 31.52 -4.03 7.04
N PHE A 243 32.54 -3.34 7.54
CA PHE A 243 33.88 -3.88 7.68
C PHE A 243 33.93 -5.09 8.63
N ALA A 244 33.25 -5.02 9.77
CA ALA A 244 33.19 -6.12 10.73
C ALA A 244 32.50 -7.36 10.15
N CYS A 245 31.38 -7.19 9.46
CA CYS A 245 30.71 -8.29 8.76
C CYS A 245 31.59 -8.87 7.64
N TRP A 246 32.34 -8.03 6.92
CA TRP A 246 33.28 -8.48 5.90
C TRP A 246 34.41 -9.34 6.51
N LEU A 247 34.99 -8.91 7.63
CA LEU A 247 36.02 -9.67 8.35
C LEU A 247 35.48 -11.01 8.86
N ALA A 248 34.27 -11.03 9.43
CA ALA A 248 33.65 -12.26 9.92
C ALA A 248 33.51 -13.35 8.83
N VAL A 249 33.36 -12.94 7.57
CA VAL A 249 33.23 -13.86 6.43
C VAL A 249 34.59 -14.22 5.80
N ASN A 250 35.49 -13.25 5.67
CA ASN A 250 36.71 -13.39 4.84
C ASN A 250 37.99 -13.63 5.65
N ALA A 251 37.97 -13.37 6.96
CA ALA A 251 39.11 -13.53 7.85
C ALA A 251 38.63 -13.91 9.27
N PRO A 252 37.98 -15.08 9.45
CA PRO A 252 37.37 -15.46 10.72
C PRO A 252 38.38 -15.60 11.87
N ASP A 253 39.65 -15.85 11.54
CA ASP A 253 40.76 -15.95 12.51
C ASP A 253 41.16 -14.60 13.12
N VAL A 254 40.64 -13.48 12.59
CA VAL A 254 40.92 -12.11 13.04
C VAL A 254 39.88 -11.64 14.09
N GLY A 255 39.05 -12.55 14.60
CA GLY A 255 37.93 -12.31 15.52
C GLY A 255 38.27 -12.27 17.01
#